data_AF-A0A7Y1MVZ5-F1
#
_entry.id   AF-A0A7Y1MVZ5-F1
#
_cell.length_a   1.000
_cell.length_b   1.000
_cell.length_c   1.000
_cell.angle_alpha   90.00
_cell.angle_beta   90.00
_cell.angle_gamma   90.00
#
_symmetry.space_group_name_H-M   'P 1'
#
loop_
_entity.id
_entity.type
_entity.pdbx_description
1 polymer ?
#
loop_
_entity_poly.entity_id
_entity_poly.type
_entity_poly.pdbx_seq_one_letter_code
_entity_poly.pdbx_strand_id
1 'polypeptide(L)' 'MLTKEDIPRFRAEAKNFRDHAKAARAEVAKCKAAGDWVGKLKAECRVTEYVRDAQARDKWIKELQSA' A
#
# COMPACT_ATOMS: atom_id res chain seq x y z
N MET A 1 -12.52 10.38 17.43
CA MET A 1 -13.44 10.50 16.27
C MET A 1 -12.58 10.99 15.10
N LEU A 2 -12.67 10.36 13.92
CA LEU A 2 -11.91 10.84 12.75
C LEU A 2 -12.54 12.13 12.24
N THR A 3 -11.72 13.10 11.84
CA THR A 3 -12.20 14.41 11.36
C THR A 3 -11.59 14.77 10.00
N LYS A 4 -12.11 15.82 9.36
CA LYS A 4 -11.55 16.34 8.10
C LYS A 4 -10.07 16.77 8.23
N GLU A 5 -9.60 17.07 9.44
CA GLU A 5 -8.19 17.39 9.72
C GLU A 5 -7.26 16.19 9.56
N ASP A 6 -7.78 14.96 9.59
CA ASP A 6 -7.00 13.73 9.34
C ASP A 6 -6.71 13.48 7.85
N ILE A 7 -7.40 14.17 6.93
CA ILE A 7 -7.28 13.94 5.49
C ILE A 7 -5.83 14.08 4.99
N PRO A 8 -5.05 15.12 5.35
CA PRO A 8 -3.66 15.25 4.94
C PRO A 8 -2.80 14.08 5.43
N ARG A 9 -3.00 13.62 6.68
CA ARG A 9 -2.30 12.47 7.24
C ARG A 9 -2.62 11.21 6.46
N PHE A 10 -3.90 10.93 6.18
CA PHE A 10 -4.29 9.77 5.39
C PHE A 10 -3.78 9.81 3.95
N ARG A 11 -3.67 10.99 3.32
CA ARG A 11 -3.04 11.13 1.99
C ARG A 11 -1.56 10.77 2.04
N ALA A 12 -0.84 11.22 3.07
CA ALA A 12 0.57 10.88 3.26
C ALA A 12 0.75 9.37 3.50
N GLU A 13 -0.09 8.76 4.35
CA GLU A 13 -0.08 7.31 4.60
C GLU A 13 -0.39 6.51 3.32
N ALA A 14 -1.42 6.90 2.56
CA ALA A 14 -1.77 6.25 1.29
C ALA A 14 -0.59 6.30 0.29
N LYS A 15 0.10 7.45 0.22
CA LYS A 15 1.30 7.59 -0.61
C LYS A 15 2.41 6.65 -0.14
N ASN A 16 2.70 6.60 1.16
CA ASN A 16 3.74 5.72 1.72
C ASN A 16 3.46 4.25 1.40
N PHE A 17 2.22 3.79 1.56
CA PHE A 17 1.84 2.43 1.19
C PHE A 17 2.00 2.15 -0.32
N ARG A 18 1.67 3.11 -1.20
CA ARG A 18 1.93 2.96 -2.64
C ARG A 18 3.43 2.87 -2.96
N ASP A 19 4.26 3.64 -2.27
CA ASP A 19 5.72 3.59 -2.40
C ASP A 19 6.27 2.23 -1.95
N HIS A 20 5.79 1.69 -0.82
CA HIS A 20 6.13 0.34 -0.37
C HIS A 20 5.65 -0.74 -1.33
N ALA A 21 4.45 -0.63 -1.90
CA ALA A 21 3.96 -1.54 -2.93
C ALA A 21 4.85 -1.52 -4.18
N LYS A 22 5.35 -0.35 -4.58
CA LYS A 22 6.31 -0.22 -5.69
C LYS A 22 7.63 -0.91 -5.37
N ALA A 23 8.17 -0.73 -4.17
CA ALA A 23 9.39 -1.39 -3.74
C ALA A 23 9.23 -2.92 -3.70
N ALA A 24 8.11 -3.41 -3.15
CA ALA A 24 7.81 -4.84 -3.10
C ALA A 24 7.62 -5.44 -4.51
N ARG A 25 7.02 -4.72 -5.47
CA ARG A 25 6.97 -5.17 -6.88
C ARG A 25 8.36 -5.29 -7.51
N ALA A 26 9.28 -4.37 -7.19
CA ALA A 26 10.67 -4.47 -7.64
C ALA A 26 11.36 -5.70 -7.03
N GLU A 27 11.07 -6.04 -5.78
CA GLU A 27 11.56 -7.26 -5.12
C GLU A 27 11.00 -8.52 -5.77
N VAL A 28 9.70 -8.56 -6.12
CA VAL A 28 9.10 -9.67 -6.89
C VAL A 28 9.88 -9.93 -8.18
N ALA A 29 10.24 -8.86 -8.92
CA ALA A 29 11.02 -8.99 -10.15
C ALA A 29 12.44 -9.54 -9.88
N LYS A 30 13.09 -9.11 -8.79
CA LYS A 30 14.40 -9.63 -8.38
C LYS A 30 14.33 -11.11 -7.99
N CYS A 31 13.38 -11.51 -7.16
CA CYS A 31 13.19 -12.91 -6.76
C CYS A 31 12.89 -13.80 -7.96
N LYS A 32 12.04 -13.33 -8.90
CA LYS A 32 11.77 -14.05 -10.15
C LYS A 32 13.04 -14.25 -10.99
N ALA A 33 13.87 -13.21 -11.13
CA ALA A 33 15.13 -13.30 -11.87
C ALA A 33 16.15 -14.24 -11.20
N ALA A 34 16.13 -14.32 -9.87
CA ALA A 34 16.99 -15.21 -9.09
C ALA A 34 16.46 -16.66 -8.99
N GLY A 35 15.24 -16.95 -9.46
CA GLY A 35 14.60 -18.26 -9.28
C GLY A 35 14.11 -18.54 -7.86
N ASP A 36 14.06 -17.52 -6.99
CA ASP A 36 13.55 -17.64 -5.61
C ASP A 36 12.02 -17.51 -5.59
N TRP A 37 11.33 -18.64 -5.74
CA TRP A 37 9.87 -18.68 -5.78
C TRP A 37 9.21 -18.40 -4.42
N VAL A 38 9.85 -18.75 -3.31
CA VAL A 38 9.31 -18.49 -1.97
C VAL A 38 9.44 -17.00 -1.63
N GLY A 39 10.58 -16.39 -1.92
CA GLY A 39 10.77 -14.94 -1.78
C GLY A 39 9.83 -14.16 -2.70
N LYS A 40 9.63 -14.64 -3.93
CA LYS A 40 8.66 -14.06 -4.87
C LYS A 40 7.25 -14.05 -4.26
N LEU A 41 6.76 -15.19 -3.76
CA LEU A 41 5.42 -15.28 -3.17
C LEU A 41 5.27 -14.35 -1.96
N LYS A 42 6.26 -14.32 -1.06
CA LYS A 42 6.26 -13.41 0.10
C LYS A 42 6.19 -11.94 -0.33
N ALA A 43 6.96 -11.56 -1.36
CA ALA A 43 6.94 -10.21 -1.89
C ALA A 43 5.58 -9.88 -2.54
N GLU A 44 4.96 -10.82 -3.26
CA GLU A 44 3.61 -10.67 -3.84
C GLU A 44 2.53 -10.47 -2.77
N CYS A 45 2.60 -11.20 -1.64
CA CYS A 45 1.73 -10.99 -0.49
C CYS A 45 1.86 -9.57 0.06
N ARG A 46 3.09 -9.08 0.28
CA ARG A 46 3.34 -7.71 0.76
C ARG A 46 2.82 -6.64 -0.20
N VAL A 47 2.95 -6.83 -1.52
CA VAL A 47 2.36 -5.91 -2.51
C VAL A 47 0.85 -5.80 -2.28
N THR A 48 0.18 -6.93 -2.05
CA THR A 48 -1.27 -6.97 -1.86
C THR A 48 -1.69 -6.26 -0.58
N GLU A 49 -0.97 -6.49 0.52
CA GLU A 49 -1.20 -5.82 1.81
C GLU A 49 -1.07 -4.29 1.69
N TYR A 50 0.03 -3.81 1.11
CA TYR A 50 0.24 -2.37 0.94
C TYR A 50 -0.79 -1.71 0.01
N VAL A 51 -1.22 -2.41 -1.05
CA VAL A 51 -2.30 -1.90 -1.91
C VAL A 51 -3.60 -1.80 -1.14
N ARG A 52 -3.95 -2.82 -0.35
CA ARG A 52 -5.16 -2.83 0.47
C ARG A 52 -5.15 -1.70 1.50
N ASP A 53 -4.01 -1.48 2.16
CA ASP A 53 -3.88 -0.42 3.17
C ASP A 53 -3.98 0.98 2.53
N ALA A 54 -3.37 1.18 1.35
CA ALA A 54 -3.54 2.42 0.59
C ALA A 54 -5.02 2.68 0.23
N GLN A 55 -5.72 1.65 -0.24
CA GLN A 55 -7.14 1.75 -0.58
C GLN A 55 -8.01 2.02 0.66
N ALA A 56 -7.67 1.47 1.82
CA ALA A 56 -8.36 1.76 3.07
C ALA A 56 -8.23 3.25 3.46
N ARG A 57 -7.04 3.84 3.29
CA ARG A 57 -6.84 5.29 3.52
C ARG A 57 -7.62 6.14 2.52
N ASP A 58 -7.62 5.76 1.24
CA ASP A 58 -8.43 6.44 0.23
C ASP A 58 -9.92 6.36 0.55
N LYS A 59 -10.40 5.23 1.09
CA LYS A 59 -11.79 5.07 1.52
C LYS A 59 -12.14 6.01 2.68
N TRP A 60 -11.30 6.09 3.71
CA TRP A 60 -11.52 7.01 4.83
C TRP A 60 -11.49 8.48 4.40
N ILE A 61 -10.60 8.85 3.47
CA ILE A 61 -10.59 10.20 2.90
C ILE A 61 -11.93 10.52 2.24
N LYS A 62 -12.48 9.59 1.43
CA LYS A 62 -13.78 9.77 0.78
C LYS A 62 -14.91 9.91 1.81
N GLU A 63 -14.94 9.04 2.81
CA GLU A 63 -15.94 9.09 3.88
C GLU A 63 -15.90 10.43 4.63
N LEU A 64 -14.70 10.92 4.96
CA LEU A 64 -14.51 12.20 5.64
C LEU A 64 -14.82 13.42 4.77
N GLN A 65 -14.67 13.32 3.45
CA GLN A 65 -15.06 14.37 2.52
C GLN A 65 -16.58 14.47 2.35
N SER A 66 -17.29 13.35 2.49
CA SER A 66 -18.75 13.26 2.37
C SER A 66 -19.51 13.49 3.70
N ALA A 67 -18.83 13.38 4.84
CA ALA A 67 -19.34 13.72 6.17
C ALA A 67 -19.30 15.24 6.44
#